data_AF-A0A260ZHN8-F1
#
_entry.id   AF-A0A260ZHN8-F1
#
_cell.length_a   1.000
_cell.length_b   1.000
_cell.length_c   1.000
_cell.angle_alpha   90.00
_cell.angle_beta   90.00
_cell.angle_gamma   90.00
#
_symmetry.space_group_name_H-M   'P 1'
#
loop_
_entity.id
_entity.type
_entity.pdbx_description
1 polymer ?
#
loop_
_entity_poly.entity_id
_entity_poly.type
_entity_poly.pdbx_seq_one_letter_code
_entity_poly.pdbx_strand_id
1 'polypeptide(L)'
;MFDCCFLLFAVIFGAVFMYLKDLFTPPRIKEKPEIQKKDYKKDTVYLYQFKRLKNCPNLSPFCMKIEVLCRIYNIPHEIVECTTMRSRNGLLPFIELNGQHYSDSDLIEMRLKSHFKIPTLPDGLETQSVALSKMTFFHLFHIIYRYKTSEHKFYETIYQLLDMPSALSFLILPFVKASVGKRFYARNVGAIGDFEWSELDEFLHKDLEKDFPKILEYVERVRKEVYPNDFTF
;
A
#
# COMPACT_ATOMS: atom_id res chain seq x y z
N MET A 1 29.64 -39.32 -12.78
CA MET A 1 29.21 -39.08 -11.37
C MET A 1 29.52 -37.63 -11.09
N PHE A 2 28.54 -36.72 -11.22
CA PHE A 2 28.75 -35.31 -10.89
C PHE A 2 28.91 -35.24 -9.37
N ASP A 3 30.08 -34.78 -8.93
CA ASP A 3 30.49 -34.83 -7.53
C ASP A 3 29.65 -33.83 -6.72
N CYS A 4 28.79 -34.33 -5.83
CA CYS A 4 27.90 -33.51 -5.00
C CYS A 4 28.66 -32.41 -4.25
N CYS A 5 29.94 -32.64 -3.93
CA CYS A 5 30.82 -31.65 -3.30
C CYS A 5 31.06 -30.41 -4.18
N PHE A 6 31.16 -30.57 -5.49
CA PHE A 6 31.39 -29.45 -6.41
C PHE A 6 30.15 -28.55 -6.54
N LEU A 7 28.96 -29.17 -6.60
CA LEU A 7 27.68 -28.45 -6.58
C LEU A 7 27.48 -27.68 -5.27
N LEU A 8 27.81 -28.29 -4.14
CA LEU A 8 27.69 -27.65 -2.82
C LEU A 8 28.65 -26.46 -2.70
N PHE A 9 29.90 -26.61 -3.17
CA PHE A 9 30.86 -25.53 -3.17
C PHE A 9 30.44 -24.37 -4.09
N ALA A 10 29.91 -24.67 -5.28
CA ALA A 10 29.41 -23.65 -6.20
C ALA A 10 28.22 -22.86 -5.63
N VAL A 11 27.30 -23.53 -4.92
CA VAL A 11 26.16 -22.88 -4.26
C VAL A 11 26.63 -21.99 -3.11
N ILE A 12 27.53 -22.49 -2.26
CA ILE A 12 28.08 -21.69 -1.14
C ILE A 12 28.85 -20.49 -1.67
N PHE A 13 29.74 -20.69 -2.64
CA PHE A 13 30.51 -19.62 -3.25
C PHE A 13 29.61 -18.59 -3.92
N GLY A 14 28.57 -19.02 -4.65
CA GLY A 14 27.57 -18.13 -5.25
C GLY A 14 26.80 -17.33 -4.21
N ALA A 15 26.39 -17.95 -3.09
CA ALA A 15 25.69 -17.27 -2.00
C ALA A 15 26.59 -16.25 -1.28
N VAL A 16 27.85 -16.61 -1.00
CA VAL A 16 28.86 -15.71 -0.42
C VAL A 16 29.15 -14.56 -1.37
N PHE A 17 29.33 -14.83 -2.66
CA PHE A 17 29.54 -13.80 -3.67
C PHE A 17 28.35 -12.83 -3.76
N MET A 18 27.11 -13.35 -3.77
CA MET A 18 25.91 -12.50 -3.76
C MET A 18 25.84 -11.63 -2.50
N TYR A 19 26.10 -12.21 -1.32
CA TYR A 19 26.12 -11.49 -0.06
C TYR A 19 27.20 -10.40 -0.02
N LEU A 20 28.43 -10.71 -0.46
CA LEU A 20 29.52 -9.74 -0.55
C LEU A 20 29.21 -8.64 -1.58
N LYS A 21 28.64 -9.00 -2.74
CA LYS A 21 28.23 -8.03 -3.76
C LYS A 21 27.21 -7.05 -3.18
N ASP A 22 26.22 -7.53 -2.43
CA ASP A 22 25.20 -6.68 -1.83
C ASP A 22 25.76 -5.80 -0.70
N LEU A 23 26.82 -6.23 0.01
CA LEU A 23 27.53 -5.42 1.00
C LEU A 23 28.25 -4.21 0.39
N PHE A 24 28.81 -4.37 -0.81
CA PHE A 24 29.59 -3.33 -1.50
C PHE A 24 28.82 -2.55 -2.57
N THR A 25 27.56 -2.91 -2.84
CA THR A 25 26.72 -2.17 -3.78
C THR A 25 25.99 -1.04 -3.03
N PRO A 26 26.32 0.24 -3.28
CA PRO A 26 25.61 1.33 -2.62
C PRO A 26 24.13 1.32 -3.05
N PRO A 27 23.21 1.77 -2.18
CA PRO A 27 21.80 1.87 -2.52
C PRO A 27 21.63 2.79 -3.73
N ARG A 28 21.07 2.26 -4.82
CA ARG A 28 20.78 3.00 -6.05
C ARG A 28 19.28 3.12 -6.26
N ILE A 29 18.85 4.27 -6.76
CA ILE A 29 17.46 4.45 -7.19
C ILE A 29 17.20 3.58 -8.42
N LYS A 30 16.23 2.68 -8.31
CA LYS A 30 15.81 1.81 -9.43
C LYS A 30 15.43 2.66 -10.65
N GLU A 31 15.54 2.11 -11.85
CA GLU A 31 15.05 2.80 -13.05
C GLU A 31 13.52 2.79 -13.09
N LYS A 32 12.93 3.72 -13.85
CA LYS A 32 11.47 3.71 -14.03
C LYS A 32 11.08 2.45 -14.82
N PRO A 33 10.04 1.73 -14.41
CA PRO A 33 9.51 0.62 -15.21
C PRO A 33 9.08 1.09 -16.60
N GLU A 34 9.05 0.15 -17.55
CA GLU A 34 8.43 0.39 -18.85
C GLU A 34 6.93 0.67 -18.68
N ILE A 35 6.43 1.63 -19.44
CA ILE A 35 5.00 1.98 -19.51
C ILE A 35 4.23 0.78 -20.04
N GLN A 36 3.22 0.38 -19.29
CA GLN A 36 2.40 -0.80 -19.53
C GLN A 36 1.28 -0.46 -20.51
N LYS A 37 0.62 0.70 -20.35
CA LYS A 37 -0.43 1.18 -21.26
C LYS A 37 0.18 2.00 -22.40
N LYS A 38 0.52 1.33 -23.50
CA LYS A 38 1.12 1.98 -24.70
C LYS A 38 0.10 2.77 -25.51
N ASP A 39 -1.15 2.34 -25.51
CA ASP A 39 -2.30 2.93 -26.22
C ASP A 39 -3.12 3.84 -25.28
N TYR A 40 -2.44 4.61 -24.44
CA TYR A 40 -3.12 5.43 -23.43
C TYR A 40 -3.97 6.54 -24.07
N LYS A 41 -5.13 6.81 -23.46
CA LYS A 41 -5.92 8.01 -23.74
C LYS A 41 -5.29 9.21 -23.06
N LYS A 42 -5.15 10.31 -23.80
CA LYS A 42 -4.64 11.56 -23.24
C LYS A 42 -5.50 12.00 -22.05
N ASP A 43 -4.83 12.46 -21.00
CA ASP A 43 -5.45 12.97 -19.76
C ASP A 43 -6.37 11.97 -19.05
N THR A 44 -6.11 10.67 -19.28
CA THR A 44 -6.72 9.57 -18.52
C THR A 44 -5.68 8.94 -17.60
N VAL A 45 -6.02 8.79 -16.33
CA VAL A 45 -5.18 8.16 -15.31
C VAL A 45 -5.37 6.65 -15.33
N TYR A 46 -4.31 5.89 -15.59
CA TYR A 46 -4.33 4.44 -15.44
C TYR A 46 -3.82 4.10 -14.04
N LEU A 47 -4.73 3.78 -13.12
CA LEU A 47 -4.44 3.52 -11.72
C LEU A 47 -4.22 2.02 -11.48
N TYR A 48 -2.97 1.66 -11.22
CA TYR A 48 -2.58 0.30 -10.88
C TYR A 48 -2.74 0.07 -9.38
N GLN A 49 -3.64 -0.83 -9.01
CA GLN A 49 -3.97 -1.11 -7.62
C GLN A 49 -4.46 -2.56 -7.41
N PHE A 50 -4.61 -2.96 -6.15
CA PHE A 50 -5.23 -4.25 -5.83
C PHE A 50 -6.69 -4.29 -6.28
N LYS A 51 -7.18 -5.49 -6.62
CA LYS A 51 -8.59 -5.71 -6.92
C LYS A 51 -9.49 -5.41 -5.71
N ARG A 52 -10.79 -5.21 -5.99
CA ARG A 52 -11.84 -5.12 -4.97
C ARG A 52 -11.91 -6.39 -4.13
N LEU A 53 -12.26 -6.24 -2.85
CA LEU A 53 -12.47 -7.34 -1.91
C LEU A 53 -13.88 -7.24 -1.33
N LYS A 54 -14.41 -8.34 -0.79
CA LYS A 54 -15.80 -8.37 -0.31
C LYS A 54 -16.08 -7.29 0.74
N ASN A 55 -15.19 -7.19 1.72
CA ASN A 55 -15.33 -6.32 2.88
C ASN A 55 -14.63 -4.96 2.75
N CYS A 56 -13.90 -4.70 1.66
CA CYS A 56 -13.25 -3.40 1.47
C CYS A 56 -12.93 -3.10 -0.01
N PRO A 57 -12.99 -1.82 -0.42
CA PRO A 57 -12.70 -1.40 -1.80
C PRO A 57 -11.23 -1.60 -2.16
N ASN A 58 -10.31 -1.60 -1.19
CA ASN A 58 -8.93 -1.98 -1.43
C ASN A 58 -8.26 -2.42 -0.14
N LEU A 59 -7.28 -3.32 -0.21
CA LEU A 59 -6.48 -3.70 0.96
C LEU A 59 -5.50 -2.59 1.36
N SER A 60 -5.05 -1.78 0.40
CA SER A 60 -4.11 -0.68 0.62
C SER A 60 -4.83 0.65 0.76
N PRO A 61 -4.72 1.36 1.90
CA PRO A 61 -5.30 2.69 2.04
C PRO A 61 -4.65 3.71 1.08
N PHE A 62 -3.43 3.47 0.63
CA PHE A 62 -2.77 4.33 -0.36
C PHE A 62 -3.40 4.19 -1.74
N CYS A 63 -3.87 2.99 -2.12
CA CYS A 63 -4.64 2.81 -3.35
C CYS A 63 -5.97 3.56 -3.26
N MET A 64 -6.68 3.41 -2.13
CA MET A 64 -7.92 4.15 -1.87
C MET A 64 -7.71 5.66 -1.92
N LYS A 65 -6.61 6.18 -1.35
CA LYS A 65 -6.29 7.62 -1.38
C LYS A 65 -6.32 8.19 -2.80
N ILE A 66 -5.64 7.54 -3.74
CA ILE A 66 -5.58 8.02 -5.13
C ILE A 66 -6.92 7.85 -5.82
N GLU A 67 -7.58 6.72 -5.58
CA GLU A 67 -8.89 6.48 -6.17
C GLU A 67 -9.95 7.47 -5.70
N VAL A 68 -10.01 7.76 -4.40
CA VAL A 68 -10.90 8.77 -3.81
C VAL A 68 -10.64 10.13 -4.44
N LEU A 69 -9.38 10.53 -4.61
CA LEU A 69 -9.03 11.78 -5.28
C LEU A 69 -9.57 11.81 -6.72
N CYS A 70 -9.36 10.73 -7.48
CA CYS A 70 -9.85 10.64 -8.85
C CYS A 70 -11.38 10.71 -8.92
N ARG A 71 -12.09 10.01 -8.01
CA ARG A 71 -13.56 9.99 -7.96
C ARG A 71 -14.13 11.35 -7.55
N ILE A 72 -13.64 11.96 -6.47
CA ILE A 72 -14.16 13.24 -5.95
C ILE A 72 -14.01 14.37 -6.96
N TYR A 73 -12.88 14.43 -7.67
CA TYR A 73 -12.62 15.46 -8.66
C TYR A 73 -13.03 15.07 -10.09
N ASN A 74 -13.74 13.96 -10.27
CA ASN A 74 -14.18 13.45 -11.57
C ASN A 74 -13.03 13.36 -12.60
N ILE A 75 -11.85 12.97 -12.15
CA ILE A 75 -10.69 12.77 -13.01
C ILE A 75 -10.94 11.52 -13.86
N PRO A 76 -10.80 11.58 -15.20
CA PRO A 76 -10.91 10.39 -16.05
C PRO A 76 -9.86 9.36 -15.63
N HIS A 77 -10.30 8.18 -15.21
CA HIS A 77 -9.41 7.12 -14.74
C HIS A 77 -9.90 5.72 -15.10
N GLU A 78 -8.94 4.81 -15.31
CA GLU A 78 -9.14 3.37 -15.49
C GLU A 78 -8.40 2.64 -14.37
N ILE A 79 -9.09 1.72 -13.71
CA ILE A 79 -8.48 0.87 -12.68
C ILE A 79 -7.86 -0.34 -13.39
N VAL A 80 -6.55 -0.52 -13.19
CA VAL A 80 -5.80 -1.70 -13.63
C VAL A 80 -5.52 -2.56 -12.41
N GLU A 81 -6.34 -3.59 -12.23
CA GLU A 81 -6.21 -4.51 -11.10
C GLU A 81 -4.96 -5.38 -11.25
N CYS A 82 -4.09 -5.38 -10.23
CA CYS A 82 -2.89 -6.18 -10.23
C CYS A 82 -2.45 -6.57 -8.82
N THR A 83 -1.86 -7.76 -8.70
CA THR A 83 -1.28 -8.26 -7.43
C THR A 83 0.23 -8.40 -7.49
N THR A 84 0.82 -8.51 -8.69
CA THR A 84 2.25 -8.77 -8.93
C THR A 84 3.01 -7.56 -9.45
N MET A 85 2.37 -6.69 -10.24
CA MET A 85 3.00 -5.49 -10.78
C MET A 85 3.40 -4.52 -9.67
N ARG A 86 4.54 -3.83 -9.84
CA ARG A 86 5.08 -2.91 -8.84
C ARG A 86 5.56 -1.63 -9.50
N SER A 87 5.39 -0.55 -8.77
CA SER A 87 5.98 0.73 -9.12
C SER A 87 7.51 0.69 -9.05
N ARG A 88 8.17 1.77 -9.50
CA ARG A 88 9.60 2.02 -9.24
C ARG A 88 10.00 1.78 -7.79
N ASN A 89 9.13 2.12 -6.85
CA ASN A 89 9.37 1.99 -5.40
C ASN A 89 9.06 0.58 -4.87
N GLY A 90 8.61 -0.35 -5.73
CA GLY A 90 8.31 -1.72 -5.32
C GLY A 90 6.95 -1.89 -4.63
N LEU A 91 6.05 -0.91 -4.72
CA LEU A 91 4.74 -0.90 -4.05
C LEU A 91 3.61 -0.45 -4.99
N LEU A 92 2.37 -0.82 -4.65
CA LEU A 92 1.14 -0.23 -5.17
C LEU A 92 0.63 0.85 -4.18
N PRO A 93 -0.08 1.89 -4.64
CA PRO A 93 -0.45 2.15 -6.03
C PRO A 93 0.70 2.76 -6.86
N PHE A 94 0.53 2.71 -8.17
CA PHE A 94 1.16 3.67 -9.09
C PHE A 94 0.18 4.07 -10.18
N ILE A 95 0.52 5.15 -10.90
CA ILE A 95 -0.25 5.55 -12.07
C ILE A 95 0.63 5.64 -13.31
N GLU A 96 -0.03 5.46 -14.45
CA GLU A 96 0.47 5.94 -15.73
C GLU A 96 -0.44 7.06 -16.21
N LEU A 97 0.17 8.20 -16.58
CA LEU A 97 -0.55 9.36 -17.09
C LEU A 97 0.27 9.97 -18.23
N ASN A 98 -0.35 10.10 -19.40
CA ASN A 98 0.27 10.68 -20.59
C ASN A 98 1.64 10.03 -20.93
N GLY A 99 1.71 8.70 -20.84
CA GLY A 99 2.94 7.94 -21.12
C GLY A 99 4.03 8.08 -20.05
N GLN A 100 3.70 8.55 -18.85
CA GLN A 100 4.65 8.70 -17.76
C GLN A 100 4.26 7.88 -16.53
N HIS A 101 5.26 7.20 -15.97
CA HIS A 101 5.13 6.43 -14.72
C HIS A 101 5.31 7.33 -13.50
N TYR A 102 4.34 7.29 -12.59
CA TYR A 102 4.41 7.95 -11.28
C TYR A 102 4.19 6.94 -10.16
N SER A 103 5.19 6.82 -9.28
CA SER A 103 5.16 5.98 -8.08
C SER A 103 4.91 6.83 -6.83
N ASP A 104 4.45 6.19 -5.75
CA ASP A 104 4.18 6.81 -4.43
C ASP A 104 2.91 7.69 -4.40
N SER A 105 2.03 7.45 -3.41
CA SER A 105 0.74 8.12 -3.36
C SER A 105 0.83 9.64 -3.12
N ASP A 106 1.84 10.14 -2.43
CA ASP A 106 1.98 11.59 -2.19
C ASP A 106 2.49 12.28 -3.47
N LEU A 107 3.44 11.65 -4.16
CA LEU A 107 3.89 12.13 -5.46
C LEU A 107 2.76 12.10 -6.49
N ILE A 108 1.98 11.02 -6.54
CA ILE A 108 0.84 10.88 -7.44
C ILE A 108 -0.19 11.97 -7.15
N GLU A 109 -0.59 12.15 -5.89
CA GLU A 109 -1.54 13.21 -5.50
C GLU A 109 -1.06 14.59 -5.96
N MET A 110 0.20 14.95 -5.68
CA MET A 110 0.77 16.23 -6.09
C MET A 110 0.72 16.41 -7.62
N ARG A 111 1.03 15.37 -8.39
CA ARG A 111 1.03 15.42 -9.85
C ARG A 111 -0.38 15.54 -10.40
N LEU A 112 -1.35 14.81 -9.86
CA LEU A 112 -2.75 14.89 -10.26
C LEU A 112 -3.34 16.26 -9.92
N LYS A 113 -3.10 16.78 -8.71
CA LYS A 113 -3.52 18.12 -8.30
C LYS A 113 -3.01 19.19 -9.26
N SER A 114 -1.72 19.13 -9.60
CA SER A 114 -1.10 20.08 -10.54
C SER A 114 -1.63 19.93 -11.96
N HIS A 115 -1.71 18.70 -12.49
CA HIS A 115 -2.12 18.44 -13.88
C HIS A 115 -3.58 18.79 -14.15
N PHE A 116 -4.49 18.39 -13.25
CA PHE A 116 -5.92 18.64 -13.37
C PHE A 116 -6.38 19.94 -12.73
N LYS A 117 -5.44 20.76 -12.22
CA LYS A 117 -5.71 22.06 -11.58
C LYS A 117 -6.76 21.97 -10.47
N ILE A 118 -6.59 20.97 -9.62
CA ILE A 118 -7.46 20.74 -8.47
C ILE A 118 -7.34 21.95 -7.51
N PRO A 119 -8.46 22.54 -7.05
CA PRO A 119 -8.42 23.69 -6.16
C PRO A 119 -7.74 23.33 -4.83
N THR A 120 -6.89 24.21 -4.34
CA THR A 120 -6.30 24.13 -3.01
C THR A 120 -7.23 24.74 -1.98
N LEU A 121 -7.09 24.31 -0.72
CA LEU A 121 -7.80 24.96 0.38
C LEU A 121 -7.16 26.33 0.68
N PRO A 122 -7.88 27.22 1.40
CA PRO A 122 -7.25 28.40 2.00
C PRO A 122 -6.06 28.01 2.88
N ASP A 123 -5.00 28.81 2.92
CA ASP A 123 -3.68 28.46 3.51
C ASP A 123 -3.76 27.80 4.89
N GLY A 124 -4.57 28.34 5.81
CA GLY A 124 -4.74 27.78 7.15
C GLY A 124 -5.37 26.37 7.15
N LEU A 125 -6.36 26.15 6.28
CA LEU A 125 -7.02 24.85 6.11
C LEU A 125 -6.14 23.88 5.34
N GLU A 126 -5.39 24.34 4.33
CA GLU A 126 -4.42 23.51 3.62
C GLU A 126 -3.33 23.01 4.58
N THR A 127 -2.81 23.88 5.44
CA THR A 127 -1.82 23.51 6.47
C THR A 127 -2.36 22.44 7.41
N GLN A 128 -3.60 22.61 7.91
CA GLN A 128 -4.26 21.62 8.76
C GLN A 128 -4.49 20.30 8.02
N SER A 129 -4.92 20.36 6.75
CA SER A 129 -5.16 19.18 5.91
C SER A 129 -3.87 18.38 5.66
N VAL A 130 -2.76 19.08 5.39
CA VAL A 130 -1.44 18.46 5.23
C VAL A 130 -1.00 17.81 6.54
N ALA A 131 -1.09 18.53 7.67
CA ALA A 131 -0.72 17.98 8.98
C ALA A 131 -1.54 16.73 9.33
N LEU A 132 -2.87 16.78 9.14
CA LEU A 132 -3.77 15.64 9.35
C LEU A 132 -3.41 14.46 8.46
N SER A 133 -3.14 14.71 7.17
CA SER A 133 -2.74 13.66 6.23
C SER A 133 -1.43 13.01 6.65
N LYS A 134 -0.43 13.80 7.05
CA LYS A 134 0.86 13.27 7.51
C LYS A 134 0.72 12.48 8.81
N MET A 135 -0.02 12.98 9.78
CA MET A 135 -0.31 12.25 11.01
C MET A 135 -1.04 10.92 10.72
N THR A 136 -2.05 10.95 9.84
CA THR A 136 -2.81 9.74 9.47
C THR A 136 -1.92 8.67 8.83
N PHE A 137 -1.08 9.05 7.86
CA PHE A 137 -0.27 8.07 7.11
C PHE A 137 1.03 7.66 7.80
N PHE A 138 1.65 8.54 8.60
CA PHE A 138 2.92 8.26 9.28
C PHE A 138 2.77 7.84 10.74
N HIS A 139 1.57 7.94 11.32
CA HIS A 139 1.30 7.49 12.69
C HIS A 139 0.11 6.52 12.76
N LEU A 140 -1.12 7.01 12.59
CA LEU A 140 -2.35 6.22 12.78
C LEU A 140 -2.40 4.97 11.90
N PHE A 141 -1.93 5.06 10.66
CA PHE A 141 -1.82 3.93 9.75
C PHE A 141 -1.02 2.76 10.36
N HIS A 142 0.11 3.05 11.00
CA HIS A 142 0.98 2.03 11.57
C HIS A 142 0.35 1.39 12.81
N ILE A 143 -0.35 2.17 13.64
CA ILE A 143 -1.13 1.65 14.77
C ILE A 143 -2.22 0.71 14.27
N ILE A 144 -3.08 1.15 13.34
CA ILE A 144 -4.17 0.33 12.79
C ILE A 144 -3.61 -0.94 12.14
N TYR A 145 -2.48 -0.87 11.43
CA TYR A 145 -1.90 -2.06 10.79
C TYR A 145 -1.29 -3.03 11.80
N ARG A 146 -0.80 -2.59 12.97
CA ARG A 146 -0.39 -3.50 14.05
C ARG A 146 -1.56 -4.39 14.47
N TYR A 147 -2.73 -3.80 14.72
CA TYR A 147 -3.97 -4.54 14.99
C TYR A 147 -4.42 -5.41 13.83
N LYS A 148 -4.49 -4.88 12.61
CA LYS A 148 -4.93 -5.69 11.46
C LYS A 148 -4.07 -6.93 11.27
N THR A 149 -2.76 -6.82 11.47
CA THR A 149 -1.84 -7.96 11.25
C THR A 149 -1.82 -8.99 12.39
N SER A 150 -2.39 -8.71 13.57
CA SER A 150 -2.62 -9.73 14.60
C SER A 150 -3.89 -10.54 14.32
N GLU A 151 -4.87 -9.95 13.64
CA GLU A 151 -6.16 -10.57 13.33
C GLU A 151 -6.08 -11.65 12.24
N HIS A 152 -6.73 -12.79 12.46
CA HIS A 152 -6.79 -13.88 11.49
C HIS A 152 -7.46 -13.44 10.17
N LYS A 153 -8.52 -12.64 10.28
CA LYS A 153 -9.33 -12.13 9.17
C LYS A 153 -8.53 -11.34 8.14
N PHE A 154 -7.44 -10.68 8.56
CA PHE A 154 -6.55 -9.98 7.64
C PHE A 154 -5.85 -10.93 6.67
N TYR A 155 -5.39 -12.07 7.17
CA TYR A 155 -4.72 -13.07 6.32
C TYR A 155 -5.70 -13.81 5.42
N GLU A 156 -6.93 -14.05 5.86
CA GLU A 156 -8.02 -14.51 4.98
C GLU A 156 -8.28 -13.55 3.83
N THR A 157 -8.26 -12.24 4.13
CA THR A 157 -8.40 -11.20 3.10
C THR A 157 -7.24 -11.25 2.09
N ILE A 158 -6.00 -11.49 2.56
CA ILE A 158 -4.84 -11.69 1.67
C ILE A 158 -5.03 -12.92 0.77
N TYR A 159 -5.59 -14.01 1.28
CA TYR A 159 -5.87 -15.19 0.46
C TYR A 159 -6.86 -14.92 -0.67
N GLN A 160 -7.94 -14.21 -0.35
CA GLN A 160 -8.93 -13.78 -1.35
C GLN A 160 -8.28 -12.87 -2.40
N LEU A 161 -7.39 -11.97 -1.96
CA LEU A 161 -6.64 -11.10 -2.86
C LEU A 161 -5.75 -11.90 -3.83
N LEU A 162 -5.18 -13.02 -3.38
CA LEU A 162 -4.28 -13.87 -4.17
C LEU A 162 -5.01 -14.99 -4.96
N ASP A 163 -6.34 -15.04 -4.94
CA ASP A 163 -7.16 -16.08 -5.60
C ASP A 163 -6.76 -17.52 -5.19
N MET A 164 -6.29 -17.67 -3.96
CA MET A 164 -5.85 -18.97 -3.45
C MET A 164 -7.05 -19.83 -3.02
N PRO A 165 -7.06 -21.14 -3.32
CA PRO A 165 -8.12 -22.04 -2.88
C PRO A 165 -8.20 -22.10 -1.35
N SER A 166 -9.39 -21.86 -0.79
CA SER A 166 -9.64 -21.85 0.66
C SER A 166 -9.30 -23.18 1.35
N ALA A 167 -9.40 -24.31 0.63
CA ALA A 167 -9.06 -25.64 1.12
C ALA A 167 -7.60 -25.80 1.56
N LEU A 168 -6.66 -25.05 0.98
CA LEU A 168 -5.23 -25.11 1.31
C LEU A 168 -4.77 -24.02 2.30
N SER A 169 -5.71 -23.19 2.76
CA SER A 169 -5.40 -22.04 3.60
C SER A 169 -4.69 -22.44 4.89
N PHE A 170 -5.09 -23.53 5.55
CA PHE A 170 -4.49 -23.97 6.81
C PHE A 170 -3.00 -24.39 6.68
N LEU A 171 -2.61 -24.96 5.53
CA LEU A 171 -1.24 -25.38 5.24
C LEU A 171 -0.31 -24.19 4.96
N ILE A 172 -0.81 -23.20 4.20
CA ILE A 172 0.00 -22.10 3.70
C ILE A 172 -0.01 -20.90 4.68
N LEU A 173 -1.00 -20.84 5.59
CA LEU A 173 -1.25 -19.67 6.43
C LEU A 173 -0.10 -19.38 7.39
N PRO A 174 0.51 -20.38 8.06
CA PRO A 174 1.68 -20.14 8.90
C PRO A 174 2.82 -19.48 8.12
N PHE A 175 3.03 -19.86 6.86
CA PHE A 175 4.08 -19.28 6.02
C PHE A 175 3.77 -17.86 5.58
N VAL A 176 2.52 -17.58 5.23
CA VAL A 176 2.07 -16.21 4.90
C VAL A 176 2.16 -15.31 6.12
N LYS A 177 1.70 -15.76 7.29
CA LYS A 177 1.86 -15.04 8.56
C LYS A 177 3.34 -14.78 8.88
N ALA A 178 4.18 -15.80 8.77
CA ALA A 178 5.61 -15.66 9.02
C ALA A 178 6.31 -14.73 8.03
N SER A 179 5.88 -14.68 6.77
CA SER A 179 6.52 -13.85 5.74
C SER A 179 5.95 -12.43 5.70
N VAL A 180 4.64 -12.31 5.51
CA VAL A 180 3.93 -11.04 5.37
C VAL A 180 3.79 -10.36 6.73
N GLY A 181 3.40 -11.10 7.75
CA GLY A 181 3.23 -10.57 9.12
C GLY A 181 4.54 -10.01 9.67
N LYS A 182 5.66 -10.73 9.59
CA LYS A 182 6.97 -10.22 10.02
C LYS A 182 7.39 -8.95 9.29
N ARG A 183 7.13 -8.84 7.98
CA ARG A 183 7.46 -7.64 7.19
C ARG A 183 6.64 -6.44 7.62
N PHE A 184 5.32 -6.61 7.81
CA PHE A 184 4.49 -5.52 8.30
C PHE A 184 4.86 -5.14 9.73
N TYR A 185 5.10 -6.11 10.61
CA TYR A 185 5.56 -5.87 11.97
C TYR A 185 6.84 -5.03 11.98
N ALA A 186 7.89 -5.47 11.30
CA ALA A 186 9.16 -4.76 11.23
C ALA A 186 9.00 -3.33 10.65
N ARG A 187 8.17 -3.17 9.62
CA ARG A 187 7.90 -1.84 9.04
C ARG A 187 7.19 -0.91 10.02
N ASN A 188 6.17 -1.42 10.72
CA ASN A 188 5.39 -0.62 11.66
C ASN A 188 6.22 -0.29 12.90
N VAL A 189 6.97 -1.26 13.45
CA VAL A 189 7.90 -1.02 14.55
C VAL A 189 8.97 -0.01 14.17
N GLY A 190 9.56 -0.13 12.99
CA GLY A 190 10.54 0.85 12.51
C GLY A 190 9.98 2.27 12.31
N ALA A 191 8.65 2.41 12.18
CA ALA A 191 8.01 3.70 11.95
C ALA A 191 7.55 4.39 13.24
N ILE A 192 6.91 3.65 14.16
CA ILE A 192 6.29 4.22 15.37
C ILE A 192 6.94 3.75 16.67
N GLY A 193 7.83 2.76 16.63
CA GLY A 193 8.34 2.08 17.82
C GLY A 193 7.61 0.76 18.09
N ASP A 194 8.12 0.00 19.06
CA ASP A 194 7.45 -1.21 19.54
C ASP A 194 6.75 -0.93 20.86
N PHE A 195 5.54 -1.46 21.01
CA PHE A 195 4.61 -1.15 22.08
C PHE A 195 3.86 -2.41 22.49
N GLU A 196 3.45 -2.45 23.76
CA GLU A 196 2.50 -3.43 24.26
C GLU A 196 1.09 -3.18 23.68
N TRP A 197 0.23 -4.19 23.76
CA TRP A 197 -1.13 -4.08 23.21
C TRP A 197 -1.99 -3.05 23.92
N SER A 198 -1.81 -2.86 25.24
CA SER A 198 -2.50 -1.83 26.03
C SER A 198 -2.06 -0.43 25.63
N GLU A 199 -0.77 -0.22 25.37
CA GLU A 199 -0.22 1.07 24.94
C GLU A 199 -0.71 1.42 23.53
N LEU A 200 -0.70 0.45 22.61
CA LEU A 200 -1.30 0.63 21.28
C LEU A 200 -2.79 0.98 21.36
N ASP A 201 -3.50 0.45 22.35
CA ASP A 201 -4.94 0.66 22.52
C ASP A 201 -5.20 2.07 23.03
N GLU A 202 -4.39 2.54 23.98
CA GLU A 202 -4.41 3.91 24.45
C GLU A 202 -4.12 4.90 23.32
N PHE A 203 -3.10 4.65 22.49
CA PHE A 203 -2.80 5.49 21.32
C PHE A 203 -3.96 5.50 20.32
N LEU A 204 -4.54 4.34 20.02
CA LEU A 204 -5.65 4.24 19.06
C LEU A 204 -6.88 5.02 19.52
N HIS A 205 -7.30 4.86 20.78
CA HIS A 205 -8.44 5.58 21.33
C HIS A 205 -8.16 7.07 21.44
N LYS A 206 -6.96 7.45 21.88
CA LYS A 206 -6.54 8.87 21.89
C LYS A 206 -6.64 9.48 20.49
N ASP A 207 -6.08 8.84 19.48
CA ASP A 207 -6.09 9.35 18.10
C ASP A 207 -7.52 9.46 17.54
N LEU A 208 -8.33 8.40 17.70
CA LEU A 208 -9.65 8.32 17.07
C LEU A 208 -10.74 9.09 17.82
N GLU A 209 -10.69 9.15 19.15
CA GLU A 209 -11.77 9.71 19.97
C GLU A 209 -11.46 11.11 20.51
N LYS A 210 -10.18 11.39 20.81
CA LYS A 210 -9.78 12.66 21.40
C LYS A 210 -9.18 13.61 20.39
N ASP A 211 -8.16 13.17 19.66
CA ASP A 211 -7.40 14.05 18.78
C ASP A 211 -8.15 14.27 17.45
N PHE A 212 -8.85 13.25 16.94
CA PHE A 212 -9.59 13.32 15.66
C PHE A 212 -10.99 12.68 15.68
N PRO A 213 -11.91 13.09 16.58
CA PRO A 213 -13.24 12.48 16.72
C PRO A 213 -14.08 12.44 15.44
N LYS A 214 -13.85 13.39 14.52
CA LYS A 214 -14.58 13.48 13.24
C LYS A 214 -14.09 12.49 12.19
N ILE A 215 -13.00 11.76 12.42
CA ILE A 215 -12.43 10.85 11.42
C ILE A 215 -13.38 9.70 11.10
N LEU A 216 -14.11 9.19 12.10
CA LEU A 216 -15.09 8.12 11.92
C LEU A 216 -16.28 8.59 11.07
N GLU A 217 -16.80 9.79 11.35
CA GLU A 217 -17.85 10.41 10.55
C GLU A 217 -17.40 10.63 9.10
N TYR A 218 -16.16 11.11 8.92
CA TYR A 218 -15.57 11.29 7.59
C TYR A 218 -15.44 9.99 6.82
N VAL A 219 -14.93 8.92 7.44
CA VAL A 219 -14.79 7.59 6.82
C VAL A 219 -16.15 7.03 6.42
N GLU A 220 -17.16 7.18 7.27
CA GLU A 220 -18.54 6.78 6.97
C GLU A 220 -19.13 7.55 5.79
N ARG A 221 -18.87 8.85 5.71
CA ARG A 221 -19.27 9.67 4.55
C ARG A 221 -18.58 9.21 3.27
N VAL A 222 -17.26 8.99 3.30
CA VAL A 222 -16.50 8.48 2.15
C VAL A 222 -17.04 7.13 1.70
N ARG A 223 -17.37 6.23 2.64
CA ARG A 223 -18.00 4.94 2.32
C ARG A 223 -19.31 5.12 1.54
N LYS A 224 -20.19 6.02 1.98
CA LYS A 224 -21.51 6.24 1.37
C LYS A 224 -21.45 6.99 0.05
N GLU A 225 -20.63 8.04 -0.02
CA GLU A 225 -20.61 8.97 -1.16
C GLU A 225 -19.63 8.54 -2.25
N VAL A 226 -18.45 8.03 -1.88
CA VAL A 226 -17.39 7.68 -2.83
C VAL A 226 -17.45 6.21 -3.24
N TYR A 227 -17.88 5.33 -2.33
CA TYR A 227 -17.91 3.88 -2.53
C TYR A 227 -19.29 3.24 -2.30
N PRO A 228 -20.39 3.80 -2.83
CA PRO A 228 -21.75 3.35 -2.50
C PRO A 228 -22.00 1.87 -2.83
N ASN A 229 -21.32 1.34 -3.86
CA ASN A 229 -21.53 0.00 -4.38
C ASN A 229 -20.27 -0.89 -4.33
N ASP A 230 -19.16 -0.39 -3.76
CA ASP A 230 -17.87 -1.10 -3.78
C ASP A 230 -17.66 -2.00 -2.54
N PHE A 231 -18.56 -1.94 -1.56
CA PHE A 231 -18.59 -2.85 -0.42
C PHE A 231 -19.67 -3.93 -0.67
N THR A 232 -19.25 -5.14 -0.98
CA THR A 232 -20.17 -6.27 -1.19
C THR A 232 -20.27 -7.07 0.10
N PHE A 233 -21.20 -6.69 0.98
CA PHE A 233 -21.51 -7.45 2.20
C PHE A 233 -22.09 -8.82 1.86
#